data_AF-A0A7C2BFB9-F1
#
_entry.id   AF-A0A7C2BFB9-F1
#
_cell.length_a   1.000
_cell.length_b   1.000
_cell.length_c   1.000
_cell.angle_alpha   90.00
_cell.angle_beta   90.00
_cell.angle_gamma   90.00
#
_symmetry.space_group_name_H-M   'P 1'
#
loop_
_entity.id
_entity.type
_entity.pdbx_description
1 polymer ?
#
loop_
_entity_poly.entity_id
_entity_poly.type
_entity_poly.pdbx_seq_one_letter_code
_entity_poly.pdbx_strand_id
1 'polypeptide(L)'
;MSVRVKKEAGDEERAVERTGARPPASERIEAARWYLVRAHELLARGDPYDAAEKAWAAVKAATEALTRAVLGAAEPPGGWGWRRFVREAFARAGLSEGEAEELAAYYIEARDRLHGACFYGLIYEEAEHRPLLERAEVVPRLGREGAREGGQQPLRGGLRERELGVLCARALDRGGCAAGEGLRCGGSTSCTSRRRTSRRASPRAA
;
A
#
# COMPACT_ATOMS: atom_id res chain seq x y z
N MET A 1 40.30 -0.79 38.69
CA MET A 1 38.90 -0.75 39.18
C MET A 1 38.02 -0.32 38.02
N SER A 2 37.33 -1.26 37.37
CA SER A 2 36.47 -0.97 36.21
C SER A 2 35.01 -0.95 36.63
N VAL A 3 34.38 0.21 36.55
CA VAL A 3 32.96 0.40 36.87
C VAL A 3 32.15 0.07 35.61
N ARG A 4 31.35 -1.02 35.66
CA ARG A 4 30.36 -1.33 34.62
C ARG A 4 29.13 -0.44 34.84
N VAL A 5 28.90 0.49 33.93
CA VAL A 5 27.62 1.21 33.83
C VAL A 5 26.60 0.24 33.22
N LYS A 6 25.60 -0.16 34.02
CA LYS A 6 24.45 -0.93 33.54
C LYS A 6 23.55 0.03 32.77
N LYS A 7 23.26 -0.33 31.51
CA LYS A 7 22.37 0.39 30.61
C LYS A 7 20.92 0.12 31.04
N GLU A 8 20.28 1.12 31.63
CA GLU A 8 18.84 1.13 31.91
C GLU A 8 18.11 1.42 30.60
N ALA A 9 17.70 0.36 29.90
CA ALA A 9 16.83 0.42 28.73
C ALA A 9 15.75 -0.64 28.91
N GLY A 10 14.80 -0.39 29.81
CA GLY A 10 13.77 -1.39 30.13
C GLY A 10 12.54 -0.89 30.89
N ASP A 11 12.50 0.36 31.37
CA ASP A 11 11.38 0.81 32.23
C ASP A 11 10.21 1.45 31.47
N GLU A 12 10.39 1.91 30.22
CA GLU A 12 9.27 2.49 29.45
C GLU A 12 8.35 1.43 28.83
N GLU A 13 8.88 0.25 28.48
CA GLU A 13 8.09 -0.83 27.87
C GLU A 13 7.14 -1.51 28.89
N ARG A 14 7.40 -1.36 30.19
CA ARG A 14 6.65 -2.03 31.28
C ARG A 14 5.47 -1.23 31.83
N ALA A 15 5.30 0.03 31.44
CA ALA A 15 4.22 0.88 31.95
C ALA A 15 2.87 0.67 31.22
N VAL A 16 2.90 0.23 29.97
CA VAL A 16 1.70 0.05 29.11
C VAL A 16 0.88 -1.18 29.51
N GLU A 17 1.50 -2.15 30.21
CA GLU A 17 0.87 -3.43 30.56
C GLU A 17 -0.12 -3.33 31.75
N ARG A 18 -0.13 -2.21 32.50
CA ARG A 18 -0.84 -2.10 33.79
C ARG A 18 -2.33 -1.75 33.74
N THR A 19 -2.88 -1.31 32.61
CA THR A 19 -4.29 -0.86 32.55
C THR A 19 -5.21 -1.80 31.78
N GLY A 20 -4.67 -2.81 31.07
CA GLY A 20 -5.45 -3.63 30.13
C GLY A 20 -6.09 -2.84 28.99
N ALA A 21 -5.92 -1.50 28.98
CA ALA A 21 -6.40 -0.62 27.95
C ALA A 21 -5.53 -0.81 26.71
N ARG A 22 -6.16 -1.30 25.64
CA ARG A 22 -5.48 -1.44 24.35
C ARG A 22 -5.12 -0.03 23.84
N PRO A 23 -3.92 0.18 23.27
CA PRO A 23 -3.49 1.48 22.81
C PRO A 23 -4.44 2.06 21.74
N PRO A 24 -4.60 3.39 21.70
CA PRO A 24 -5.47 4.09 20.76
C PRO A 24 -5.03 3.89 19.30
N ALA A 25 -5.96 4.11 18.36
CA ALA A 25 -5.69 3.96 16.93
C ALA A 25 -4.54 4.89 16.44
N SER A 26 -4.40 6.08 17.01
CA SER A 26 -3.31 7.01 16.69
C SER A 26 -1.93 6.45 17.01
N GLU A 27 -1.75 5.82 18.18
CA GLU A 27 -0.49 5.18 18.56
C GLU A 27 -0.14 4.02 17.61
N ARG A 28 -1.16 3.30 17.12
CA ARG A 28 -0.96 2.23 16.14
C ARG A 28 -0.53 2.74 14.77
N ILE A 29 -1.03 3.89 14.34
CA ILE A 29 -0.56 4.54 13.11
C ILE A 29 0.89 5.05 13.26
N GLU A 30 1.25 5.62 14.41
CA GLU A 30 2.64 6.04 14.66
C GLU A 30 3.59 4.83 14.71
N ALA A 31 3.19 3.74 15.36
CA ALA A 31 3.94 2.49 15.33
C ALA A 31 4.12 1.97 13.90
N ALA A 32 3.06 1.99 13.08
CA ALA A 32 3.14 1.58 11.68
C ALA A 32 4.17 2.40 10.88
N ARG A 33 4.22 3.71 11.09
CA ARG A 33 5.22 4.59 10.46
C ARG A 33 6.64 4.26 10.90
N TRP A 34 6.84 4.10 12.21
CA TRP A 34 8.13 3.74 12.77
C TRP A 34 8.64 2.41 12.18
N TYR A 35 7.77 1.41 12.10
CA TYR A 35 8.09 0.11 11.52
C TYR A 35 8.49 0.19 10.04
N LEU A 36 7.79 1.00 9.23
CA LEU A 36 8.16 1.19 7.81
C LEU A 36 9.54 1.81 7.66
N VAL A 37 9.82 2.90 8.39
CA VAL A 37 11.15 3.53 8.37
C VAL A 37 12.22 2.49 8.71
N ARG A 38 11.97 1.69 9.75
CA ARG A 38 12.91 0.65 10.16
C ARG A 38 13.08 -0.45 9.13
N ALA A 39 12.01 -0.85 8.44
CA ALA A 39 12.06 -1.85 7.37
C ALA A 39 12.99 -1.40 6.23
N HIS A 40 12.89 -0.14 5.80
CA HIS A 40 13.76 0.39 4.76
C HIS A 40 15.22 0.50 5.20
N GLU A 41 15.49 0.91 6.45
CA GLU A 41 16.85 0.95 7.00
C GLU A 41 17.51 -0.44 7.00
N LEU A 42 16.75 -1.48 7.37
CA LEU A 42 17.24 -2.86 7.40
C LEU A 42 17.49 -3.39 5.99
N LEU A 43 16.58 -3.11 5.06
CA LEU A 43 16.75 -3.49 3.65
C LEU A 43 18.00 -2.84 3.05
N ALA A 44 18.25 -1.56 3.33
CA ALA A 44 19.45 -0.85 2.88
C ALA A 44 20.76 -1.41 3.46
N ARG A 45 20.70 -2.13 4.59
CA ARG A 45 21.84 -2.81 5.23
C ARG A 45 22.02 -4.25 4.76
N GLY A 46 21.18 -4.73 3.84
CA GLY A 46 21.21 -6.11 3.38
C GLY A 46 20.60 -7.10 4.38
N ASP A 47 19.67 -6.65 5.22
CA ASP A 47 18.94 -7.49 6.18
C ASP A 47 17.47 -7.64 5.77
N PRO A 48 17.16 -8.48 4.76
CA PRO A 48 15.82 -8.59 4.22
C PRO A 48 14.84 -9.30 5.16
N TYR A 49 15.32 -10.18 6.04
CA TYR A 49 14.47 -10.95 6.94
C TYR A 49 13.89 -10.08 8.05
N ASP A 50 14.72 -9.30 8.73
CA ASP A 50 14.23 -8.35 9.72
C ASP A 50 13.46 -7.20 9.05
N ALA A 51 13.83 -6.80 7.82
CA ALA A 51 13.06 -5.83 7.04
C ALA A 51 11.63 -6.33 6.75
N ALA A 52 11.48 -7.59 6.35
CA ALA A 52 10.17 -8.22 6.10
C ALA A 52 9.30 -8.23 7.36
N GLU A 53 9.88 -8.58 8.51
CA GLU A 53 9.13 -8.56 9.77
C GLU A 53 8.68 -7.15 10.14
N LYS A 54 9.54 -6.14 9.94
CA LYS A 54 9.17 -4.75 10.24
C LYS A 54 8.09 -4.24 9.27
N ALA A 55 8.17 -4.56 7.98
CA ALA A 55 7.12 -4.19 7.05
C ALA A 55 5.78 -4.88 7.36
N TRP A 56 5.79 -6.16 7.72
CA TRP A 56 4.60 -6.84 8.21
C TRP A 56 4.03 -6.18 9.46
N ALA A 57 4.88 -5.88 10.45
CA ALA A 57 4.46 -5.20 11.68
C ALA A 57 3.80 -3.84 11.37
N ALA A 58 4.30 -3.12 10.36
CA ALA A 58 3.68 -1.89 9.91
C ALA A 58 2.27 -2.09 9.33
N VAL A 59 2.12 -3.04 8.41
CA VAL A 59 0.83 -3.39 7.80
C VAL A 59 -0.16 -3.79 8.89
N LYS A 60 0.24 -4.69 9.80
CA LYS A 60 -0.58 -5.15 10.91
C LYS A 60 -1.02 -4.00 11.83
N ALA A 61 -0.09 -3.13 12.24
CA ALA A 61 -0.41 -2.01 13.11
C ALA A 61 -1.40 -1.03 12.48
N ALA A 62 -1.23 -0.72 11.19
CA ALA A 62 -2.16 0.14 10.46
C ALA A 62 -3.54 -0.51 10.26
N THR A 63 -3.59 -1.79 9.94
CA THR A 63 -4.85 -2.54 9.84
C THR A 63 -5.58 -2.61 11.18
N GLU A 64 -4.87 -2.86 12.29
CA GLU A 64 -5.47 -2.84 13.63
C GLU A 64 -6.03 -1.47 13.99
N ALA A 65 -5.33 -0.38 13.64
CA ALA A 65 -5.83 0.97 13.85
C ALA A 65 -7.16 1.18 13.10
N LEU A 66 -7.20 0.80 11.82
CA LEU A 66 -8.38 0.89 10.97
C LEU A 66 -9.55 0.07 11.53
N THR A 67 -9.35 -1.22 11.77
CA THR A 67 -10.43 -2.12 12.20
C THR A 67 -10.96 -1.70 13.57
N ARG A 68 -10.11 -1.20 14.48
CA ARG A 68 -10.57 -0.64 15.76
C ARG A 68 -11.44 0.59 15.55
N ALA A 69 -11.02 1.49 14.68
CA ALA A 69 -11.75 2.74 14.43
C ALA A 69 -13.13 2.48 13.80
N VAL A 70 -13.23 1.55 12.83
CA VAL A 70 -14.44 1.39 12.02
C VAL A 70 -15.31 0.19 12.40
N LEU A 71 -14.72 -0.86 12.99
CA LEU A 71 -15.41 -2.08 13.42
C LEU A 71 -15.44 -2.25 14.94
N GLY A 72 -14.71 -1.43 15.70
CA GLY A 72 -14.61 -1.56 17.16
C GLY A 72 -13.78 -2.76 17.64
N ALA A 73 -13.09 -3.47 16.74
CA ALA A 73 -12.32 -4.67 17.05
C ALA A 73 -10.97 -4.69 16.32
N ALA A 74 -9.96 -5.31 16.95
CA ALA A 74 -8.63 -5.50 16.34
C ALA A 74 -8.49 -6.83 15.60
N GLU A 75 -9.42 -7.74 15.84
CA GLU A 75 -9.38 -9.13 15.39
C GLU A 75 -10.76 -9.54 14.91
N PRO A 76 -10.84 -10.47 13.94
CA PRO A 76 -12.11 -10.95 13.44
C PRO A 76 -12.93 -11.63 14.55
N PRO A 77 -14.26 -11.43 14.59
CA PRO A 77 -15.14 -12.20 15.46
C PRO A 77 -15.14 -13.68 15.03
N GLY A 78 -15.59 -14.56 15.94
CA GLY A 78 -15.69 -15.99 15.66
C GLY A 78 -16.45 -16.30 14.36
N GLY A 79 -15.87 -17.17 13.53
CA GLY A 79 -16.43 -17.54 12.23
C GLY A 79 -16.09 -16.59 11.07
N TRP A 80 -15.39 -15.48 11.32
CA TRP A 80 -14.89 -14.61 10.27
C TRP A 80 -13.42 -14.91 9.94
N GLY A 81 -13.10 -14.94 8.65
CA GLY A 81 -11.71 -14.92 8.19
C GLY A 81 -11.13 -13.52 8.18
N TRP A 82 -9.81 -13.41 8.35
CA TRP A 82 -9.07 -12.14 8.29
C TRP A 82 -9.35 -11.33 7.02
N ARG A 83 -9.37 -11.97 5.84
CA ARG A 83 -9.66 -11.30 4.57
C ARG A 83 -11.00 -10.57 4.60
N ARG A 84 -12.07 -11.28 4.99
CA ARG A 84 -13.42 -10.70 5.11
C ARG A 84 -13.44 -9.53 6.09
N PHE A 85 -12.79 -9.70 7.25
CA PHE A 85 -12.77 -8.70 8.30
C PHE A 85 -12.05 -7.42 7.88
N VAL A 86 -10.87 -7.56 7.26
CA VAL A 86 -10.08 -6.41 6.76
C VAL A 86 -10.80 -5.72 5.60
N ARG A 87 -11.39 -6.50 4.68
CA ARG A 87 -12.19 -5.94 3.58
C ARG A 87 -13.36 -5.12 4.08
N GLU A 88 -14.11 -5.63 5.06
CA GLU A 88 -15.22 -4.91 5.68
C GLU A 88 -14.75 -3.59 6.31
N ALA A 89 -13.57 -3.60 6.96
CA ALA A 89 -13.01 -2.39 7.53
C ALA A 89 -12.69 -1.33 6.46
N PHE A 90 -12.08 -1.73 5.34
CA PHE A 90 -11.81 -0.82 4.23
C PHE A 90 -13.08 -0.30 3.56
N ALA A 91 -14.09 -1.16 3.35
CA ALA A 91 -15.37 -0.75 2.78
C ALA A 91 -16.09 0.28 3.67
N ARG A 92 -16.08 0.09 5.00
CA ARG A 92 -16.64 1.07 5.95
C ARG A 92 -15.86 2.36 6.05
N ALA A 93 -14.58 2.34 5.69
CA ALA A 93 -13.75 3.53 5.56
C ALA A 93 -13.97 4.29 4.24
N GLY A 94 -14.94 3.85 3.40
CA GLY A 94 -15.35 4.57 2.21
C GLY A 94 -14.67 4.14 0.91
N LEU A 95 -13.88 3.07 0.93
CA LEU A 95 -13.28 2.50 -0.28
C LEU A 95 -14.33 1.75 -1.11
N SER A 96 -14.12 1.69 -2.42
CA SER A 96 -14.93 0.83 -3.28
C SER A 96 -14.73 -0.65 -2.95
N GLU A 97 -15.70 -1.50 -3.34
CA GLU A 97 -15.61 -2.94 -3.09
C GLU A 97 -14.35 -3.57 -3.70
N GLY A 98 -13.96 -3.13 -4.91
CA GLY A 98 -12.75 -3.61 -5.58
C GLY A 98 -11.47 -3.23 -4.83
N GLU A 99 -11.33 -1.96 -4.43
CA GLU A 99 -10.17 -1.49 -3.66
C GLU A 99 -10.09 -2.16 -2.29
N ALA A 100 -11.23 -2.32 -1.61
CA ALA A 100 -11.30 -3.00 -0.32
C ALA A 100 -10.90 -4.48 -0.42
N GLU A 101 -11.34 -5.19 -1.46
CA GLU A 101 -10.95 -6.59 -1.70
C GLU A 101 -9.45 -6.69 -2.04
N GLU A 102 -8.93 -5.79 -2.86
CA GLU A 102 -7.51 -5.78 -3.24
C GLU A 102 -6.60 -5.57 -2.03
N LEU A 103 -6.92 -4.61 -1.17
CA LEU A 103 -6.15 -4.33 0.05
C LEU A 103 -6.28 -5.44 1.09
N ALA A 104 -7.46 -6.07 1.18
CA ALA A 104 -7.64 -7.23 2.04
C ALA A 104 -6.87 -8.46 1.53
N ALA A 105 -6.78 -8.64 0.21
CA ALA A 105 -5.94 -9.66 -0.40
C ALA A 105 -4.45 -9.41 -0.10
N TYR A 106 -4.01 -8.16 -0.27
CA TYR A 106 -2.65 -7.73 0.07
C TYR A 106 -2.32 -7.98 1.54
N TYR A 107 -3.24 -7.71 2.47
CA TYR A 107 -3.00 -7.98 3.90
C TYR A 107 -2.68 -9.47 4.16
N ILE A 108 -3.43 -10.38 3.51
CA ILE A 108 -3.18 -11.82 3.63
C ILE A 108 -1.85 -12.20 2.99
N GLU A 109 -1.57 -11.68 1.80
CA GLU A 109 -0.32 -11.94 1.10
C GLU A 109 0.89 -11.43 1.90
N ALA A 110 0.84 -10.22 2.45
CA ALA A 110 1.87 -9.64 3.28
C ALA A 110 2.12 -10.49 4.53
N ARG A 111 1.06 -10.97 5.18
CA ARG A 111 1.18 -11.91 6.31
C ARG A 111 1.89 -13.19 5.89
N ASP A 112 1.40 -13.84 4.84
CA ASP A 112 1.86 -15.18 4.48
C ASP A 112 3.29 -15.14 3.89
N ARG A 113 3.63 -14.08 3.14
CA ARG A 113 4.94 -13.92 2.50
C ARG A 113 5.98 -13.24 3.38
N LEU A 114 5.68 -12.07 3.97
CA LEU A 114 6.68 -11.32 4.74
C LEU A 114 6.92 -11.97 6.11
N HIS A 115 5.85 -12.27 6.84
CA HIS A 115 5.96 -12.88 8.17
C HIS A 115 6.16 -14.39 8.08
N GLY A 116 5.40 -15.07 7.22
CA GLY A 116 5.48 -16.52 7.05
C GLY A 116 6.74 -16.95 6.30
N ALA A 117 6.77 -16.78 4.98
CA ALA A 117 7.84 -17.31 4.14
C ALA A 117 9.21 -16.65 4.39
N CYS A 118 9.25 -15.32 4.45
CA CYS A 118 10.49 -14.59 4.61
C CYS A 118 11.00 -14.65 6.04
N PHE A 119 10.28 -14.09 7.02
CA PHE A 119 10.78 -14.01 8.39
C PHE A 119 10.90 -15.38 9.09
N TYR A 120 9.84 -16.18 9.12
CA TYR A 120 9.89 -17.50 9.77
C TYR A 120 10.49 -18.61 8.88
N GLY A 121 10.19 -18.58 7.58
CA GLY A 121 10.68 -19.58 6.64
C GLY A 121 12.12 -19.36 6.20
N LEU A 122 12.68 -18.16 6.43
CA LEU A 122 14.02 -17.75 5.96
C LEU A 122 14.18 -17.90 4.43
N ILE A 123 13.09 -17.71 3.69
CA ILE A 123 13.06 -17.74 2.23
C ILE A 123 12.85 -16.30 1.73
N TYR A 124 13.93 -15.66 1.31
CA TYR A 124 13.87 -14.34 0.69
C TYR A 124 14.27 -14.41 -0.79
N GLU A 125 13.29 -14.15 -1.64
CA GLU A 125 13.49 -13.94 -3.07
C GLU A 125 13.14 -12.49 -3.40
N GLU A 126 14.14 -11.71 -3.81
CA GLU A 126 14.00 -10.27 -3.99
C GLU A 126 12.87 -9.90 -4.97
N ALA A 127 12.73 -10.65 -6.06
CA ALA A 127 11.67 -10.43 -7.05
C ALA A 127 10.25 -10.63 -6.48
N GLU A 128 10.08 -11.52 -5.50
CA GLU A 128 8.77 -11.82 -4.92
C GLU A 128 8.45 -10.96 -3.70
N HIS A 129 9.46 -10.65 -2.88
CA HIS A 129 9.25 -10.02 -1.56
C HIS A 129 9.46 -8.51 -1.56
N ARG A 130 10.37 -7.97 -2.40
CA ARG A 130 10.57 -6.51 -2.48
C ARG A 130 9.30 -5.75 -2.87
N PRO A 131 8.49 -6.19 -3.85
CA PRO A 131 7.25 -5.49 -4.18
C PRO A 131 6.28 -5.39 -3.00
N LEU A 132 6.25 -6.40 -2.13
CA LEU A 132 5.39 -6.42 -0.94
C LEU A 132 5.88 -5.45 0.14
N LEU A 133 7.20 -5.35 0.34
CA LEU A 133 7.84 -4.36 1.21
C LEU A 133 7.50 -2.93 0.76
N GLU A 134 7.67 -2.65 -0.53
CA GLU A 134 7.41 -1.33 -1.11
C GLU A 134 5.92 -0.97 -1.03
N ARG A 135 5.03 -1.92 -1.26
CA ARG A 135 3.58 -1.73 -1.14
C ARG A 135 3.10 -1.52 0.30
N ALA A 136 3.91 -1.87 1.31
CA ALA A 136 3.54 -1.72 2.72
C ALA A 136 3.30 -0.25 3.11
N GLU A 137 3.81 0.72 2.33
CA GLU A 137 3.54 2.14 2.50
C GLU A 137 2.07 2.54 2.30
N VAL A 138 1.29 1.76 1.53
CA VAL A 138 -0.07 2.11 1.14
C VAL A 138 -1.03 2.06 2.34
N VAL A 139 -0.93 1.01 3.16
CA VAL A 139 -1.89 0.77 4.26
C VAL A 139 -1.83 1.85 5.36
N PRO A 140 -0.64 2.27 5.85
CA PRO A 140 -0.56 3.33 6.86
C PRO A 140 -1.00 4.71 6.39
N ARG A 141 -1.01 4.98 5.08
CA ARG A 141 -1.51 6.25 4.53
C ARG A 141 -3.04 6.35 4.64
N LEU A 142 -3.75 5.26 4.33
CA LEU A 142 -5.22 5.20 4.36
C LEU A 142 -5.80 5.29 5.79
N GLY A 143 -5.08 4.76 6.79
CA GLY A 143 -5.53 4.83 8.19
C GLY A 143 -5.70 6.24 8.75
N ARG A 144 -5.10 7.27 8.12
CA ARG A 144 -5.20 8.67 8.56
C ARG A 144 -6.50 9.34 8.11
N GLU A 145 -7.00 8.96 6.93
CA GLU A 145 -8.18 9.58 6.32
C GLU A 145 -9.46 9.05 6.99
N GLY A 146 -9.56 7.73 7.18
CA GLY A 146 -10.71 7.13 7.88
C GLY A 146 -10.82 7.49 9.36
N ALA A 147 -9.71 7.81 10.04
CA ALA A 147 -9.70 8.16 11.48
C ALA A 147 -10.15 9.60 11.78
N ARG A 148 -10.15 10.50 10.79
CA ARG A 148 -10.56 11.90 10.97
C ARG A 148 -12.07 12.12 10.93
N GLU A 149 -12.84 11.14 10.44
CA GLU A 149 -14.27 11.28 10.18
C GLU A 149 -15.17 10.53 11.15
N GLY A 150 -14.68 10.21 12.36
CA GLY A 150 -15.49 9.63 13.46
C GLY A 150 -16.59 10.53 14.04
N GLY A 151 -17.04 11.55 13.31
CA GLY A 151 -18.23 12.34 13.61
C GLY A 151 -19.39 11.86 12.75
N GLN A 152 -20.47 11.42 13.41
CA GLN A 152 -21.72 10.96 12.79
C GLN A 152 -22.29 11.94 11.74
N GLN A 153 -21.93 11.82 10.47
CA GLN A 153 -22.74 12.33 9.36
C GLN A 153 -22.65 11.39 8.15
N PRO A 154 -23.78 11.05 7.50
CA PRO A 154 -23.76 10.30 6.26
C PRO A 154 -23.26 11.22 5.13
N LEU A 155 -22.10 10.90 4.56
CA LEU A 155 -21.54 11.62 3.42
C LEU A 155 -22.42 11.43 2.18
N ARG A 156 -23.34 12.38 1.96
CA ARG A 156 -23.76 12.76 0.60
C ARG A 156 -22.68 13.66 0.02
N GLY A 157 -21.89 13.13 -0.90
CA GLY A 157 -20.96 13.92 -1.71
C GLY A 157 -19.64 13.20 -1.86
N GLY A 158 -19.44 12.59 -3.03
CA GLY A 158 -18.26 11.81 -3.35
C GLY A 158 -16.96 12.52 -3.03
N LEU A 159 -16.08 11.79 -2.36
CA LEU A 159 -14.66 12.08 -2.33
C LEU A 159 -14.20 12.22 -3.78
N ARG A 160 -13.83 13.45 -4.11
CA ARG A 160 -13.43 13.85 -5.47
C ARG A 160 -12.23 13.01 -5.88
N GLU A 161 -12.30 12.45 -7.08
CA GLU A 161 -11.33 11.63 -7.82
C GLU A 161 -9.89 12.22 -7.93
N ARG A 162 -9.57 13.34 -7.28
CA ARG A 162 -8.34 14.11 -7.52
C ARG A 162 -7.19 13.85 -6.55
N GLU A 163 -7.40 13.16 -5.44
CA GLU A 163 -6.29 12.78 -4.53
C GLU A 163 -5.96 11.28 -4.57
N LEU A 164 -6.91 10.43 -4.95
CA LEU A 164 -6.65 9.01 -5.28
C LEU A 164 -6.12 8.83 -6.72
N GLY A 165 -6.46 9.74 -7.64
CA GLY A 165 -5.98 9.72 -9.02
C GLY A 165 -4.47 10.01 -9.20
N VAL A 166 -3.81 10.55 -8.18
CA VAL A 166 -2.36 10.87 -8.25
C VAL A 166 -1.48 9.67 -7.85
N LEU A 167 -2.04 8.65 -7.18
CA LEU A 167 -1.25 7.52 -6.66
C LEU A 167 -1.37 6.24 -7.50
N CYS A 168 -2.45 6.05 -8.26
CA CYS A 168 -2.51 4.98 -9.28
C CYS A 168 -1.74 5.33 -10.57
N ALA A 169 -1.53 6.62 -10.88
CA ALA A 169 -0.87 7.03 -12.12
C ALA A 169 0.67 6.87 -12.09
N ARG A 170 1.30 6.71 -10.92
CA ARG A 170 2.77 6.61 -10.81
C ARG A 170 3.31 5.19 -10.63
N ALA A 171 2.46 4.21 -10.37
CA ALA A 171 2.87 2.81 -10.26
C ALA A 171 2.80 2.04 -11.60
N LEU A 172 2.22 2.63 -12.66
CA LEU A 172 2.07 2.02 -13.98
C LEU A 172 2.98 2.63 -15.08
N ASP A 173 3.81 3.64 -14.77
CA ASP A 173 4.64 4.35 -15.76
C ASP A 173 6.13 3.94 -15.75
N ARG A 174 6.42 2.67 -15.44
CA ARG A 174 7.75 2.05 -15.64
C ARG A 174 7.70 0.80 -16.50
N GLY A 175 6.78 0.78 -17.47
CA GLY A 175 6.62 -0.32 -18.43
C GLY A 175 6.51 0.17 -19.87
N GLY A 176 7.62 0.63 -20.45
CA GLY A 176 7.91 0.52 -21.89
C GLY A 176 7.15 1.42 -22.88
N CYS A 177 7.89 2.30 -23.55
CA CYS A 177 8.22 2.20 -24.98
C CYS A 177 8.67 3.56 -25.51
N ALA A 178 9.93 3.61 -25.96
CA ALA A 178 10.42 4.66 -26.83
C ALA A 178 9.69 4.56 -28.18
N ALA A 179 8.94 5.60 -28.54
CA ALA A 179 8.52 5.85 -29.92
C ALA A 179 8.20 7.34 -30.13
N GLY A 180 9.03 7.99 -30.95
CA GLY A 180 8.58 9.03 -31.88
C GLY A 180 8.47 10.46 -31.37
N GLU A 181 9.61 11.15 -31.26
CA GLU A 181 9.63 12.61 -31.45
C GLU A 181 9.24 12.93 -32.90
N GLY A 182 8.25 13.80 -33.10
CA GLY A 182 7.99 14.35 -34.41
C GLY A 182 6.61 14.97 -34.66
N LEU A 183 6.17 15.93 -33.83
CA LEU A 183 5.14 16.88 -34.27
C LEU A 183 5.65 18.32 -34.15
N ARG A 184 5.98 18.89 -35.32
CA ARG A 184 6.06 20.33 -35.55
C ARG A 184 4.66 20.88 -35.75
N CYS A 185 4.32 21.90 -34.97
CA CYS A 185 3.20 22.79 -35.25
C CYS A 185 3.51 23.67 -36.46
N GLY A 186 2.52 23.88 -37.33
CA GLY A 186 2.59 24.94 -38.33
C GLY A 186 1.49 24.90 -39.39
N GLY A 187 0.56 25.85 -39.31
CA GLY A 187 0.06 26.56 -40.49
C GLY A 187 -1.22 26.07 -41.18
N SER A 188 -2.32 26.76 -40.88
CA SER A 188 -3.29 27.35 -41.83
C SER A 188 -3.14 27.02 -43.33
N THR A 189 -4.19 26.46 -43.96
CA THR A 189 -5.04 27.12 -44.98
C THR A 189 -5.95 26.11 -45.72
N SER A 190 -7.20 26.54 -45.91
CA SER A 190 -8.14 26.28 -47.03
C SER A 190 -8.11 24.98 -47.86
N CYS A 191 -9.30 24.35 -47.92
CA CYS A 191 -10.07 24.03 -49.14
C CYS A 191 -9.32 23.51 -50.38
N THR A 192 -9.51 22.24 -50.76
CA THR A 192 -10.29 21.85 -51.95
C THR A 192 -10.28 20.33 -52.18
N SER A 193 -11.43 19.85 -52.62
CA SER A 193 -11.67 18.54 -53.20
C SER A 193 -10.71 18.14 -54.31
N ARG A 194 -10.27 16.88 -54.34
CA ARG A 194 -10.12 16.13 -55.60
C ARG A 194 -10.15 14.63 -55.37
N ARG A 195 -11.23 14.01 -55.86
CA ARG A 195 -11.25 12.61 -56.28
C ARG A 195 -10.20 12.42 -57.38
N ARG A 196 -9.38 11.38 -57.27
CA ARG A 196 -8.88 10.65 -58.44
C ARG A 196 -8.69 9.18 -58.09
N THR A 197 -9.62 8.40 -58.61
CA THR A 197 -9.45 7.01 -59.02
C THR A 197 -8.20 6.88 -59.91
N SER A 198 -7.41 5.82 -59.74
CA SER A 198 -7.23 4.77 -60.76
C SER A 198 -5.97 3.92 -60.55
N ARG A 199 -6.17 2.62 -60.82
CA ARG A 199 -5.26 1.67 -61.49
C ARG A 199 -4.03 1.11 -60.75
N ARG A 200 -4.20 -0.16 -60.34
CA ARG A 200 -3.44 -1.34 -60.80
C ARG A 200 -2.17 -1.07 -61.62
N ALA A 201 -1.06 -1.68 -61.20
CA ALA A 201 -0.36 -2.70 -61.98
C ALA A 201 0.66 -3.46 -61.08
N SER A 202 0.49 -4.78 -60.98
CA SER A 202 1.60 -5.72 -60.72
C SER A 202 2.35 -5.98 -62.04
N PRO A 203 3.65 -6.27 -61.97
CA PRO A 203 4.13 -7.60 -62.34
C PRO A 203 5.16 -8.12 -61.31
N ARG A 204 5.04 -9.37 -60.83
CA ARG A 204 5.64 -10.61 -61.37
C ARG A 204 7.18 -10.61 -61.44
N ALA A 205 7.75 -11.36 -60.49
CA ALA A 205 8.78 -12.38 -60.61
C ALA A 205 10.13 -12.07 -61.31
N ALA A 206 11.20 -12.25 -60.53
CA ALA A 206 12.23 -13.24 -60.81
C ALA A 206 12.61 -13.91 -59.46
#